data_AF-A0A3B4BYD0-F1
#
_entry.id   AF-A0A3B4BYD0-F1
#
_cell.length_a   1.000
_cell.length_b   1.000
_cell.length_c   1.000
_cell.angle_alpha   90.00
_cell.angle_beta   90.00
_cell.angle_gamma   90.00
#
_symmetry.space_group_name_H-M   'P 1'
#
loop_
_entity.id
_entity.type
_entity.pdbx_description
1 polymer ?
#
loop_
_entity_poly.entity_id
_entity_poly.type
_entity_poly.pdbx_seq_one_letter_code
_entity_poly.pdbx_strand_id
1 'polypeptide(L)'
;MNLYLFCTFSVLKQNNKIKRVLITQWPEYVFKPAGTSVDMHCFQNDTDYDYMYWYRQLQGKEPVLIARYVAQNPTYEKGFETGFKVGSTERKKWSLTVDVKKDSDALYLCAASFHSE
;
A
#
# COMPACT_ATOMS: atom_id res chain seq x y z
N MET A 1 -1.85 5.27 24.01
CA MET A 1 -1.73 3.79 24.01
C MET A 1 -1.12 3.42 22.67
N ASN A 2 0.21 3.27 22.65
CA ASN A 2 0.98 3.10 21.42
C ASN A 2 0.96 1.63 21.04
N LEU A 3 0.18 1.28 20.02
CA LEU A 3 0.19 -0.04 19.42
C LEU A 3 1.17 0.01 18.23
N TYR A 4 2.43 -0.35 18.47
CA TYR A 4 3.40 -0.57 17.41
C TYR A 4 3.12 -1.93 16.79
N LEU A 5 2.39 -1.96 15.66
CA LEU A 5 2.27 -3.15 14.84
C LEU A 5 3.50 -3.24 13.93
N PHE A 6 4.57 -3.90 14.40
CA PHE A 6 5.53 -4.47 13.48
C PHE A 6 4.85 -5.66 12.79
N CYS A 7 4.33 -5.46 11.58
CA CYS A 7 3.89 -6.55 10.72
C CYS A 7 5.09 -7.42 10.33
N THR A 8 5.45 -8.38 11.19
CA THR A 8 6.30 -9.50 10.79
C THR A 8 5.41 -10.51 10.08
N PHE A 9 5.30 -10.40 8.76
CA PHE A 9 4.62 -11.41 7.97
C PHE A 9 5.43 -12.72 8.01
N SER A 10 4.78 -13.81 8.39
CA SER A 10 5.31 -15.17 8.25
C SER A 10 5.22 -15.57 6.78
N VAL A 11 6.36 -15.88 6.14
CA VAL A 11 6.42 -16.30 4.72
C VAL A 11 6.18 -17.81 4.59
N LEU A 12 5.21 -18.21 3.76
CA LEU A 12 5.03 -19.58 3.28
C LEU A 12 5.91 -19.86 2.04
N LYS A 13 6.43 -21.08 1.95
CA LYS A 13 7.64 -21.48 1.19
C LYS A 13 7.32 -21.92 -0.25
N GLN A 14 8.14 -21.52 -1.21
CA GLN A 14 8.43 -22.33 -2.41
C GLN A 14 9.92 -22.18 -2.81
N ASN A 15 10.64 -23.29 -2.97
CA ASN A 15 12.01 -23.39 -3.50
C ASN A 15 13.21 -22.83 -2.67
N ASN A 16 13.28 -23.16 -1.36
CA ASN A 16 14.50 -23.17 -0.54
C ASN A 16 15.43 -21.91 -0.54
N LYS A 17 14.99 -20.76 -1.02
CA LYS A 17 15.66 -19.46 -0.83
C LYS A 17 14.73 -18.51 -0.08
N ILE A 18 15.13 -18.12 1.12
CA ILE A 18 14.42 -17.09 1.89
C ILE A 18 14.88 -15.73 1.36
N LYS A 19 14.16 -15.17 0.39
CA LYS A 19 14.30 -13.75 0.05
C LYS A 19 13.45 -12.95 1.03
N ARG A 20 14.09 -12.04 1.78
CA ARG A 20 13.40 -11.07 2.64
C ARG A 20 13.32 -9.74 1.90
N VAL A 21 12.10 -9.26 1.76
CA VAL A 21 11.81 -7.92 1.23
C VAL A 21 11.56 -7.02 2.41
N LEU A 22 12.23 -5.88 2.42
CA LEU A 22 11.88 -4.81 3.34
C LEU A 22 10.93 -3.88 2.61
N ILE A 23 9.72 -3.74 3.16
CA ILE A 23 8.77 -2.72 2.74
C ILE A 23 8.74 -1.64 3.82
N THR A 24 8.98 -0.40 3.42
CA THR A 24 8.95 0.78 4.30
C THR A 24 7.86 1.71 3.81
N GLN A 25 6.94 2.09 4.69
CA GLN A 25 5.83 2.98 4.37
C GLN A 25 5.90 4.24 5.24
N TRP A 26 5.58 5.40 4.65
CA TRP A 26 5.54 6.68 5.36
C TRP A 26 4.50 7.64 4.73
N PRO A 27 4.01 8.63 5.49
CA PRO A 27 4.16 8.76 6.95
C PRO A 27 3.46 7.63 7.70
N GLU A 28 3.92 7.33 8.92
CA GLU A 28 3.31 6.29 9.79
C GLU A 28 1.90 6.69 10.24
N TYR A 29 1.68 7.98 10.44
CA TYR A 29 0.40 8.53 10.84
C TYR A 29 0.11 9.85 10.11
N VAL A 30 -1.16 10.08 9.77
CA VAL A 30 -1.65 11.32 9.13
C VAL A 30 -2.88 11.84 9.85
N PHE A 31 -2.85 13.10 10.28
CA PHE A 31 -4.05 13.87 10.64
C PHE A 31 -4.26 14.97 9.61
N LYS A 32 -5.37 14.92 8.86
CA LYS A 32 -5.71 15.94 7.86
C LYS A 32 -7.22 16.23 7.89
N PRO A 33 -7.64 17.49 7.71
CA PRO A 33 -9.06 17.81 7.63
C PRO A 33 -9.67 17.32 6.31
N ALA A 34 -10.98 17.07 6.31
CA ALA A 34 -11.72 16.74 5.10
C ALA A 34 -11.59 17.86 4.04
N GLY A 35 -11.58 17.48 2.76
CA GLY A 35 -11.37 18.40 1.64
C GLY A 35 -9.89 18.68 1.33
N THR A 36 -8.97 18.00 1.98
CA THR A 36 -7.54 18.00 1.64
C THR A 36 -7.13 16.67 1.02
N SER A 37 -5.88 16.57 0.56
CA SER A 37 -5.30 15.30 0.10
C SER A 37 -4.05 14.98 0.90
N VAL A 38 -3.74 13.69 1.03
CA VAL A 38 -2.49 13.21 1.62
C VAL A 38 -1.78 12.25 0.70
N ASP A 39 -0.46 12.41 0.61
CA ASP A 39 0.43 11.46 -0.04
C ASP A 39 1.04 10.51 0.98
N MET A 40 0.80 9.22 0.76
CA MET A 40 1.52 8.13 1.41
C MET A 40 2.48 7.54 0.41
N HIS A 41 3.60 7.03 0.92
CA HIS A 41 4.68 6.49 0.13
C HIS A 41 5.08 5.12 0.66
N CYS A 42 5.54 4.31 -0.27
CA CYS A 42 6.04 2.98 0.01
C CYS A 42 7.33 2.76 -0.77
N PHE A 43 8.32 2.16 -0.12
CA PHE A 43 9.57 1.73 -0.70
C PHE A 43 9.76 0.23 -0.46
N GLN A 44 10.33 -0.46 -1.45
CA GLN A 44 10.81 -1.82 -1.28
C GLN A 44 12.26 -1.96 -1.75
N ASN A 45 13.04 -2.86 -1.16
CA ASN A 45 14.49 -2.93 -1.39
C ASN A 45 14.93 -3.93 -2.49
N ASP A 46 14.06 -4.83 -2.97
CA ASP A 46 14.31 -5.79 -4.06
C ASP A 46 14.08 -5.13 -5.43
N THR A 47 14.70 -5.59 -6.51
CA THR A 47 14.49 -5.05 -7.87
C THR A 47 13.44 -5.78 -8.67
N ASP A 48 13.05 -6.97 -8.23
CA ASP A 48 12.36 -7.93 -9.10
C ASP A 48 10.83 -7.88 -8.93
N TYR A 49 10.30 -7.05 -8.01
CA TYR A 49 8.86 -6.92 -7.79
C TYR A 49 8.23 -5.89 -8.72
N ASP A 50 7.55 -6.41 -9.74
CA ASP A 50 6.80 -5.60 -10.73
C ASP A 50 5.35 -5.31 -10.30
N TYR A 51 4.86 -5.97 -9.25
CA TYR A 51 3.49 -5.83 -8.76
C TYR A 51 3.46 -5.13 -7.42
N MET A 52 2.73 -4.02 -7.36
CA MET A 52 2.53 -3.23 -6.15
C MET A 52 1.05 -3.04 -5.89
N TYR A 53 0.66 -3.07 -4.61
CA TYR A 53 -0.73 -3.05 -4.18
C TYR A 53 -0.92 -2.07 -3.03
N TRP A 54 -2.07 -1.42 -3.05
CA TRP A 54 -2.53 -0.59 -1.95
C TRP A 54 -3.85 -1.12 -1.42
N TYR A 55 -3.91 -1.36 -0.12
CA TYR A 55 -5.10 -1.82 0.59
C TYR A 55 -5.59 -0.75 1.55
N ARG A 56 -6.91 -0.74 1.77
CA ARG A 56 -7.58 0.02 2.84
C ARG A 56 -8.21 -0.97 3.81
N GLN A 57 -7.95 -0.79 5.09
CA GLN A 57 -8.54 -1.58 6.16
C GLN A 57 -9.29 -0.66 7.12
N LEU A 58 -10.62 -0.84 7.17
CA LEU A 58 -11.44 -0.22 8.20
C LEU A 58 -11.26 -0.95 9.53
N GLN A 59 -11.50 -0.24 10.64
CA GLN A 59 -11.36 -0.82 11.98
C GLN A 59 -12.23 -2.09 12.12
N GLY A 60 -11.59 -3.20 12.51
CA GLY A 60 -12.25 -4.49 12.70
C GLY A 60 -12.71 -5.19 11.41
N LYS A 61 -12.26 -4.72 10.24
CA LYS A 61 -12.53 -5.35 8.93
C LYS A 61 -11.26 -5.92 8.34
N GLU A 62 -11.42 -6.78 7.34
CA GLU A 62 -10.30 -7.26 6.52
C GLU A 62 -9.78 -6.15 5.59
N PRO A 63 -8.50 -6.19 5.19
CA PRO A 63 -7.97 -5.30 4.16
C PRO A 63 -8.67 -5.52 2.81
N VAL A 64 -9.08 -4.44 2.16
CA VAL A 64 -9.67 -4.44 0.83
C VAL A 64 -8.70 -3.79 -0.15
N LEU A 65 -8.49 -4.42 -1.30
CA LEU A 65 -7.63 -3.88 -2.35
C LEU A 65 -8.26 -2.61 -2.94
N ILE A 66 -7.51 -1.51 -2.93
CA ILE A 66 -7.88 -0.24 -3.57
C ILE A 66 -7.44 -0.27 -5.03
N ALA A 67 -6.17 -0.61 -5.24
CA ALA A 67 -5.52 -0.48 -6.53
C ALA A 67 -4.24 -1.31 -6.59
N ARG A 68 -3.89 -1.70 -7.81
CA ARG A 68 -2.63 -2.34 -8.17
C ARG A 68 -1.89 -1.51 -9.20
N TYR A 69 -0.57 -1.48 -9.10
CA TYR A 69 0.32 -0.81 -10.02
C TYR A 69 1.24 -1.86 -10.63
N VAL A 70 1.10 -2.07 -11.95
CA VAL A 70 1.81 -3.12 -12.69
C VAL A 70 2.40 -2.50 -13.94
N ALA A 71 3.70 -2.71 -14.18
CA ALA A 71 4.39 -2.24 -15.39
C ALA A 71 4.08 -0.78 -15.75
N GLN A 72 4.17 0.11 -14.75
CA GLN A 72 3.89 1.55 -14.84
C GLN A 72 2.41 1.96 -15.01
N ASN A 73 1.48 1.02 -14.92
CA ASN A 73 0.05 1.27 -15.09
C ASN A 73 -0.72 1.02 -13.78
N PRO A 74 -1.33 2.06 -13.18
CA PRO A 74 -2.27 1.88 -12.07
C PRO A 74 -3.62 1.36 -12.59
N THR A 75 -4.21 0.42 -11.87
CA THR A 75 -5.59 -0.04 -12.04
C THR A 75 -6.28 -0.06 -10.69
N TYR A 76 -7.55 0.36 -10.65
CA TYR A 76 -8.33 0.53 -9.43
C TYR A 76 -9.43 -0.51 -9.37
N GLU A 77 -9.70 -1.00 -8.17
CA GLU A 77 -10.83 -1.88 -7.91
C GLU A 77 -12.15 -1.11 -7.97
N LYS A 78 -13.25 -1.84 -8.18
CA LYS A 78 -14.58 -1.25 -8.26
C LYS A 78 -14.94 -0.48 -6.99
N GLY A 79 -15.32 0.78 -7.13
CA GLY A 79 -15.62 1.68 -6.01
C GLY A 79 -14.43 2.50 -5.51
N PHE A 80 -13.23 2.28 -6.05
CA PHE A 80 -12.00 3.02 -5.71
C PHE A 80 -11.45 3.84 -6.89
N GLU A 81 -12.23 4.03 -7.95
CA GLU A 81 -11.82 4.75 -9.17
C GLU A 81 -11.69 6.26 -8.95
N THR A 82 -12.22 6.78 -7.83
CA THR A 82 -12.15 8.21 -7.48
C THR A 82 -11.70 8.39 -6.04
N GLY A 83 -11.04 9.52 -5.75
CA GLY A 83 -10.52 9.83 -4.43
C GLY A 83 -9.18 9.15 -4.09
N PHE A 84 -8.64 8.36 -5.02
CA PHE A 84 -7.36 7.67 -4.89
C PHE A 84 -6.52 7.92 -6.14
N LYS A 85 -5.22 8.13 -5.95
CA LYS A 85 -4.25 8.18 -7.05
C LYS A 85 -3.01 7.38 -6.69
N VAL A 86 -2.75 6.32 -7.43
CA VAL A 86 -1.52 5.53 -7.31
C VAL A 86 -0.50 6.02 -8.33
N GLY A 87 0.74 6.16 -7.88
CA GLY A 87 1.85 6.58 -8.73
C GLY A 87 3.16 5.90 -8.36
N SER A 88 4.17 6.15 -9.18
CA SER A 88 5.57 5.86 -8.86
C SER A 88 6.36 7.15 -8.93
N THR A 89 7.16 7.42 -7.90
CA THR A 89 8.03 8.60 -7.86
C THR A 89 9.42 8.29 -8.40
N GLU A 90 9.89 7.06 -8.19
CA GLU A 90 11.15 6.53 -8.71
C GLU A 90 11.11 5.00 -8.66
N ARG A 91 12.14 4.35 -9.20
CA ARG A 91 12.23 2.88 -9.13
C ARG A 91 12.13 2.43 -7.67
N LYS A 92 11.25 1.47 -7.41
CA LYS A 92 10.95 0.91 -6.08
C LYS A 92 10.27 1.86 -5.09
N LYS A 93 9.86 3.06 -5.50
CA LYS A 93 9.04 3.95 -4.69
C LYS A 93 7.72 4.23 -5.36
N TRP A 94 6.66 4.01 -4.61
CA TRP A 94 5.30 4.24 -5.04
C TRP A 94 4.59 5.14 -4.06
N SER A 95 3.57 5.81 -4.56
CA SER A 95 2.72 6.67 -3.77
C SER A 95 1.26 6.29 -3.91
N LEU A 96 0.52 6.56 -2.85
CA LEU A 96 -0.93 6.62 -2.83
C LEU A 96 -1.33 7.99 -2.33
N THR A 97 -1.94 8.79 -3.19
CA THR A 97 -2.64 10.00 -2.78
C THR A 97 -4.08 9.63 -2.44
N VAL A 98 -4.57 10.10 -1.29
CA VAL A 98 -5.96 9.93 -0.85
C VAL A 98 -6.59 11.31 -0.67
N ASP A 99 -7.74 11.52 -1.30
CA ASP A 99 -8.59 12.67 -1.01
C ASP A 99 -9.35 12.41 0.29
N VAL A 100 -9.10 13.25 1.29
CA VAL A 100 -9.61 13.08 2.65
C VAL A 100 -11.08 13.47 2.71
N LYS A 101 -11.91 12.49 3.03
CA LYS A 101 -13.36 12.58 3.20
C LYS A 101 -13.73 12.06 4.60
N LYS A 102 -15.00 12.21 4.97
CA LYS A 102 -15.51 11.82 6.29
C LYS A 102 -15.30 10.34 6.61
N ASP A 103 -15.22 9.47 5.60
CA ASP A 103 -15.04 8.04 5.75
C ASP A 103 -13.58 7.59 5.53
N SER A 104 -12.65 8.49 5.20
CA SER A 104 -11.25 8.13 4.85
C SER A 104 -10.44 7.56 6.02
N ASP A 105 -10.94 7.63 7.26
CA ASP A 105 -10.31 7.07 8.45
C ASP A 105 -10.15 5.56 8.33
N ALA A 106 -8.94 5.12 8.06
CA ALA A 106 -8.60 3.71 7.82
C ALA A 106 -7.09 3.49 7.97
N LEU A 107 -6.69 2.23 8.11
CA LEU A 107 -5.32 1.82 7.91
C LEU A 107 -5.09 1.61 6.41
N TYR A 108 -4.06 2.24 5.86
CA TYR A 108 -3.65 2.06 4.47
C TYR A 108 -2.37 1.24 4.44
N LEU A 109 -2.35 0.18 3.65
CA LEU A 109 -1.26 -0.80 3.64
C LEU A 109 -0.71 -0.96 2.22
N CYS A 110 0.61 -0.84 2.10
CA CYS A 110 1.34 -1.17 0.89
C CYS A 110 1.77 -2.65 0.89
N ALA A 111 1.73 -3.32 -0.26
CA ALA A 111 2.26 -4.67 -0.45
C ALA A 111 2.89 -4.85 -1.83
N ALA A 112 3.85 -5.77 -1.94
CA ALA A 112 4.56 -6.09 -3.19
C ALA A 112 4.50 -7.60 -3.48
N SER A 113 4.44 -7.98 -4.76
CA SER A 113 4.51 -9.38 -5.22
C SER A 113 5.37 -9.54 -6.47
N PHE A 114 5.91 -10.74 -6.67
CA PHE A 114 6.67 -11.13 -7.86
C PHE A 114 5.75 -11.60 -8.99
N HIS A 115 4.56 -12.07 -8.64
CA HIS A 115 3.56 -12.56 -9.57
C HIS A 115 2.27 -11.78 -9.39
N SER A 116 1.51 -11.61 -10.47
CA SER A 116 0.10 -11.26 -10.35
C SER A 116 -0.61 -12.38 -9.60
N GLU A 117 -1.38 -12.02 -8.58
CA GLU A 117 -2.47 -12.88 -8.11
C GLU A 117 -3.62 -12.90 -9.12
#